data_AF-A0A925IGV0-F1
#
_entry.id   AF-A0A925IGV0-F1
#
_cell.length_a   1.000
_cell.length_b   1.000
_cell.length_c   1.000
_cell.angle_alpha   90.00
_cell.angle_beta   90.00
_cell.angle_gamma   90.00
#
_symmetry.space_group_name_H-M   'P 1'
#
loop_
_entity.id
_entity.type
_entity.pdbx_description
1 polymer ?
#
loop_
_entity_poly.entity_id
_entity_poly.type
_entity_poly.pdbx_seq_one_letter_code
_entity_poly.pdbx_strand_id
1 'polypeptide(L)'
;MNCFQRSLFLLVHFMTFALVIRAQQLSVYQQLVAVNKEWTNQADVRPSLKSKTALSLPEVQLIRLHLSETEKLLRQRSIAHLSPQQKKNRANYLNTLHSYWQQGVFPKNTFHPGRQPYFIDIFNTYCAVGYLMKQSGADKMARDIYRTQNFSYLKEIRHPSLSEWVENSGFTVGELALIQPGYVIPPLRVATIMEMHYANAGPDVNEYIEFRQSVNPMPAGLYLRRVDFFDHQGVLYKSIYENEMQSFNTAGLYYYYQFPPGENFADSGTIRIKYLLNGIYGDLTVYTYSSSQVTIFDGTTFGAVHRTYPVAENENTLPGSSLNFCGTYYSPLYNGWDLISMAASVGTLNACVLLPLDLLAFNYVLENNSVRLKWKTTSEVNTDRFEVERSTDGLNFSNIGTVRSTGTSNSPKDYNLVDASPGAMNYYRLKQIDRYNKFSYSTILNVKFKGDNPLTVQPTIVVADQLRVNIGLQQREIGIIQVYDLSGRALIGLTGSSGYNEINVSNISAGIYIIRLQTQDGKVYSQRFVKQ
;
A
#
# COMPACT_ATOMS: atom_id res chain seq x y z
N MET A 1 -19.02 -58.19 15.81
CA MET A 1 -20.08 -57.16 15.78
C MET A 1 -19.50 -55.80 16.15
N ASN A 2 -19.37 -54.81 15.26
CA ASN A 2 -18.75 -54.87 13.93
C ASN A 2 -18.17 -53.48 13.61
N CYS A 3 -16.89 -53.40 13.18
CA CYS A 3 -16.27 -52.15 12.71
C CYS A 3 -17.02 -51.47 11.53
N PHE A 4 -17.91 -52.20 10.85
CA PHE A 4 -18.69 -51.71 9.71
C PHE A 4 -19.70 -50.60 10.03
N GLN A 5 -20.19 -50.46 11.28
CA GLN A 5 -21.14 -49.38 11.60
C GLN A 5 -20.50 -48.01 11.80
N ARG A 6 -19.20 -47.93 12.14
CA ARG A 6 -18.50 -46.63 12.24
C ARG A 6 -18.12 -46.07 10.87
N SER A 7 -17.81 -46.92 9.89
CA SER A 7 -17.48 -46.48 8.52
C SER A 7 -18.67 -45.86 7.77
N LEU A 8 -19.91 -46.24 8.11
CA LEU A 8 -21.10 -45.74 7.41
C LEU A 8 -21.47 -44.31 7.83
N PHE A 9 -21.25 -43.93 9.09
CA PHE A 9 -21.48 -42.56 9.58
C PHE A 9 -20.48 -41.53 9.00
N LEU A 10 -19.24 -41.95 8.74
CA LEU A 10 -18.22 -41.13 8.08
C LEU A 10 -18.51 -40.89 6.58
N LEU A 11 -19.14 -41.84 5.90
CA LEU A 11 -19.46 -41.71 4.47
C LEU A 11 -20.67 -40.78 4.20
N VAL A 12 -21.65 -40.72 5.10
CA VAL A 12 -22.81 -39.81 4.94
C VAL A 12 -22.43 -38.34 5.16
N HIS A 13 -21.51 -38.04 6.09
CA HIS A 13 -21.00 -36.68 6.29
C HIS A 13 -20.13 -36.17 5.12
N PHE A 14 -19.50 -37.06 4.35
CA PHE A 14 -18.77 -36.68 3.14
C PHE A 14 -19.67 -36.31 1.96
N MET A 15 -20.94 -36.75 1.94
CA MET A 15 -21.90 -36.35 0.90
C MET A 15 -22.75 -35.12 1.24
N THR A 16 -22.93 -34.77 2.52
CA THR A 16 -23.53 -33.48 2.89
C THR A 16 -22.54 -32.32 2.84
N PHE A 17 -21.23 -32.58 2.98
CA PHE A 17 -20.17 -31.61 2.69
C PHE A 17 -20.06 -31.22 1.20
N ALA A 18 -20.79 -31.89 0.30
CA ALA A 18 -20.85 -31.56 -1.12
C ALA A 18 -21.79 -30.38 -1.47
N LEU A 19 -22.47 -29.78 -0.48
CA LEU A 19 -23.00 -28.41 -0.57
C LEU A 19 -21.92 -27.37 -0.20
N VAL A 20 -20.72 -27.59 -0.74
CA VAL A 20 -19.66 -26.58 -0.85
C VAL A 20 -20.27 -25.30 -1.42
N ILE A 21 -20.03 -24.17 -0.75
CA ILE A 21 -20.30 -22.85 -1.30
C ILE A 21 -19.51 -22.74 -2.61
N ARG A 22 -20.19 -22.95 -3.75
CA ARG A 22 -19.65 -22.65 -5.07
C ARG A 22 -19.42 -21.14 -5.10
N ALA A 23 -18.17 -20.73 -4.88
CA ALA A 23 -17.71 -19.41 -5.30
C ALA A 23 -18.11 -19.25 -6.77
N GLN A 24 -19.09 -18.39 -7.04
CA GLN A 24 -19.68 -18.30 -8.37
C GLN A 24 -18.60 -17.82 -9.34
N GLN A 25 -18.19 -18.69 -10.27
CA GLN A 25 -17.28 -18.31 -11.36
C GLN A 25 -18.03 -17.36 -12.30
N LEU A 26 -17.90 -16.06 -12.02
CA LEU A 26 -18.44 -14.99 -12.84
C LEU A 26 -17.58 -14.82 -14.09
N SER A 27 -18.22 -14.69 -15.25
CA SER A 27 -17.55 -14.19 -16.45
C SER A 27 -16.96 -12.79 -16.21
N VAL A 28 -15.91 -12.43 -16.96
CA VAL A 28 -15.35 -11.07 -16.92
C VAL A 28 -16.44 -10.02 -17.14
N TYR A 29 -17.36 -10.26 -18.08
CA TYR A 29 -18.51 -9.38 -18.34
C TYR A 29 -19.40 -9.17 -17.10
N GLN A 30 -19.69 -10.21 -16.31
CA GLN A 30 -20.47 -10.05 -15.07
C GLN A 30 -19.71 -9.24 -14.01
N GLN A 31 -18.39 -9.43 -13.90
CA GLN A 31 -17.55 -8.61 -13.01
C GLN A 31 -17.51 -7.13 -13.47
N LEU A 32 -17.44 -6.88 -14.78
CA LEU A 32 -17.50 -5.53 -15.37
C LEU A 32 -18.85 -4.82 -15.10
N VAL A 33 -19.97 -5.53 -15.28
CA VAL A 33 -21.33 -5.03 -14.96
C VAL A 33 -21.47 -4.73 -13.45
N ALA A 34 -20.83 -5.53 -12.59
CA ALA A 34 -20.82 -5.30 -11.15
C ALA A 34 -20.02 -4.05 -10.74
N VAL A 35 -19.05 -3.59 -11.55
CA VAL A 35 -18.34 -2.30 -11.37
C VAL A 35 -19.16 -1.12 -11.88
N ASN A 36 -19.77 -1.29 -13.05
CA ASN A 36 -20.51 -0.24 -13.73
C ASN A 36 -21.61 -0.85 -14.60
N LYS A 37 -22.87 -0.51 -14.27
CA LYS A 37 -24.05 -1.02 -14.97
C LYS A 37 -24.09 -0.62 -16.44
N GLU A 38 -23.38 0.44 -16.87
CA GLU A 38 -23.33 0.83 -18.28
C GLU A 38 -22.81 -0.27 -19.21
N TRP A 39 -22.07 -1.26 -18.70
CA TRP A 39 -21.69 -2.45 -19.49
C TRP A 39 -22.88 -3.21 -20.09
N THR A 40 -24.08 -3.15 -19.49
CA THR A 40 -25.29 -3.75 -20.08
C THR A 40 -25.79 -3.05 -21.33
N ASN A 41 -25.39 -1.79 -21.53
CA ASN A 41 -25.86 -0.93 -22.61
C ASN A 41 -24.92 -0.96 -23.84
N GLN A 42 -23.85 -1.76 -23.79
CA GLN A 42 -22.83 -1.79 -24.85
C GLN A 42 -23.09 -2.97 -25.81
N ALA A 43 -23.44 -2.68 -27.07
CA ALA A 43 -23.71 -3.69 -28.09
C ALA A 43 -22.42 -4.37 -28.62
N ASP A 44 -21.28 -3.72 -28.47
CA ASP A 44 -19.96 -4.06 -29.01
C ASP A 44 -19.05 -4.84 -28.03
N VAL A 45 -19.63 -5.45 -26.98
CA VAL A 45 -18.89 -6.29 -26.02
C VAL A 45 -18.31 -7.53 -26.68
N ARG A 46 -16.97 -7.59 -26.77
CA ARG A 46 -16.21 -8.71 -27.34
C ARG A 46 -16.62 -10.06 -26.73
N PRO A 47 -16.89 -11.12 -27.54
CA PRO A 47 -17.37 -12.42 -27.04
C PRO A 47 -16.51 -13.08 -25.97
N SER A 48 -15.19 -12.88 -26.02
CA SER A 48 -14.24 -13.42 -25.03
C SER A 48 -14.56 -13.00 -23.59
N LEU A 49 -15.06 -11.78 -23.38
CA LEU A 49 -15.43 -11.26 -22.06
C LEU A 49 -16.63 -12.00 -21.45
N LYS A 50 -17.47 -12.64 -22.28
CA LYS A 50 -18.66 -13.40 -21.86
C LYS A 50 -18.33 -14.86 -21.52
N SER A 51 -17.10 -15.32 -21.79
CA SER A 51 -16.64 -16.64 -21.35
C SER A 51 -16.48 -16.70 -19.82
N LYS A 52 -16.74 -17.87 -19.22
CA LYS A 52 -16.48 -18.09 -17.79
C LYS A 52 -14.98 -18.26 -17.56
N THR A 53 -14.37 -17.37 -16.79
CA THR A 53 -12.95 -17.46 -16.44
C THR A 53 -12.67 -16.85 -15.07
N ALA A 54 -12.11 -17.68 -14.18
CA ALA A 54 -11.47 -17.34 -12.92
C ALA A 54 -12.34 -16.75 -11.77
N LEU A 55 -11.70 -16.65 -10.61
CA LEU A 55 -12.22 -16.10 -9.35
C LEU A 55 -12.48 -14.59 -9.46
N SER A 56 -13.27 -14.05 -8.53
CA SER A 56 -13.48 -12.61 -8.41
C SER A 56 -12.15 -11.90 -8.16
N LEU A 57 -11.84 -10.86 -8.94
CA LEU A 57 -10.67 -10.03 -8.70
C LEU A 57 -10.84 -9.16 -7.43
N PRO A 58 -9.75 -8.82 -6.71
CA PRO A 58 -9.79 -7.78 -5.68
C PRO A 58 -10.05 -6.41 -6.30
N GLU A 59 -10.59 -5.48 -5.50
CA GLU A 59 -11.21 -4.24 -5.98
C GLU A 59 -10.31 -3.41 -6.92
N VAL A 60 -9.04 -3.19 -6.57
CA VAL A 60 -8.13 -2.37 -7.42
C VAL A 60 -7.87 -3.04 -8.77
N GLN A 61 -7.68 -4.36 -8.80
CA GLN A 61 -7.52 -5.14 -10.02
C GLN A 61 -8.81 -5.15 -10.85
N LEU A 62 -9.97 -5.18 -10.18
CA LEU A 62 -11.28 -5.13 -10.82
C LEU A 62 -11.58 -3.75 -11.44
N ILE A 63 -11.25 -2.64 -10.77
CA ILE A 63 -11.32 -1.30 -11.35
C ILE A 63 -10.33 -1.13 -12.51
N ARG A 64 -9.10 -1.65 -12.39
CA ARG A 64 -8.13 -1.68 -13.51
C ARG A 64 -8.67 -2.44 -14.72
N LEU A 65 -9.24 -3.63 -14.50
CA LEU A 65 -9.86 -4.42 -15.57
C LEU A 65 -10.99 -3.64 -16.24
N HIS A 66 -11.89 -3.05 -15.44
CA HIS A 66 -12.96 -2.19 -15.93
C HIS A 66 -12.46 -1.05 -16.83
N LEU A 67 -11.53 -0.23 -16.34
CA LEU A 67 -11.04 0.92 -17.10
C LEU A 67 -10.24 0.51 -18.35
N SER A 68 -9.47 -0.58 -18.27
CA SER A 68 -8.69 -1.07 -19.42
C SER A 68 -9.55 -1.69 -20.52
N GLU A 69 -10.64 -2.41 -20.20
CA GLU A 69 -11.57 -2.90 -21.21
C GLU A 69 -12.48 -1.79 -21.76
N THR A 70 -12.87 -0.81 -20.93
CA THR A 70 -13.53 0.42 -21.38
C THR A 70 -12.64 1.18 -22.37
N GLU A 71 -11.36 1.40 -22.07
CA GLU A 71 -10.43 2.07 -22.99
C GLU A 71 -10.32 1.33 -24.34
N LYS A 72 -10.11 0.00 -24.31
CA LYS A 72 -10.02 -0.83 -25.53
C LYS A 72 -11.29 -0.73 -26.37
N LEU A 73 -12.47 -0.75 -25.75
CA LEU A 73 -13.75 -0.59 -26.42
C LEU A 73 -13.86 0.80 -27.08
N LEU A 74 -13.58 1.86 -26.33
CA LEU A 74 -13.70 3.25 -26.80
C LEU A 74 -12.68 3.63 -27.88
N ARG A 75 -11.53 2.95 -27.96
CA ARG A 75 -10.55 3.05 -29.06
C ARG A 75 -10.98 2.34 -30.34
N GLN A 76 -11.84 1.32 -30.24
CA GLN A 76 -12.33 0.55 -31.40
C GLN A 76 -13.54 1.21 -32.10
N ARG A 77 -14.22 2.15 -31.44
CA ARG A 77 -15.40 2.83 -31.96
C ARG A 77 -15.09 3.78 -33.11
N SER A 78 -16.01 3.85 -34.07
CA SER A 78 -15.91 4.79 -35.19
C SER A 78 -16.02 6.23 -34.69
N ILE A 79 -14.94 6.99 -34.89
CA ILE A 79 -14.85 8.42 -34.62
C ILE A 79 -15.13 9.27 -35.87
N ALA A 80 -15.59 8.68 -36.99
CA ALA A 80 -15.70 9.37 -38.27
C ALA A 80 -16.51 10.68 -38.19
N HIS A 81 -17.61 10.64 -37.43
CA HIS A 81 -18.56 11.73 -37.19
C HIS A 81 -18.02 12.91 -36.36
N LEU A 82 -16.87 12.76 -35.67
CA LEU A 82 -16.29 13.80 -34.82
C LEU A 82 -15.50 14.85 -35.62
N SER A 83 -15.48 16.09 -35.14
CA SER A 83 -14.60 17.14 -35.67
C SER A 83 -13.12 16.80 -35.48
N PRO A 84 -12.18 17.41 -36.24
CA PRO A 84 -10.75 17.19 -36.05
C PRO A 84 -10.28 17.49 -34.60
N GLN A 85 -10.83 18.52 -33.97
CA GLN A 85 -10.50 18.87 -32.58
C GLN A 85 -11.08 17.85 -31.59
N GLN A 86 -12.32 17.39 -31.77
CA GLN A 86 -12.90 16.33 -30.95
C GLN A 86 -12.12 15.00 -31.08
N LYS A 87 -11.67 14.64 -32.29
CA LYS A 87 -10.78 13.48 -32.53
C LYS A 87 -9.48 13.59 -31.73
N LYS A 88 -8.83 14.75 -31.77
CA LYS A 88 -7.61 15.04 -31.00
C LYS A 88 -7.85 14.99 -29.48
N ASN A 89 -8.93 15.61 -29.01
CA ASN A 89 -9.30 15.63 -27.60
C ASN A 89 -9.58 14.21 -27.09
N ARG A 90 -10.42 13.42 -27.78
CA ARG A 90 -10.73 12.03 -27.44
C ARG A 90 -9.47 11.16 -27.35
N ALA A 91 -8.55 11.31 -28.31
CA ALA A 91 -7.28 10.58 -28.31
C ALA A 91 -6.42 10.94 -27.07
N ASN A 92 -6.31 12.23 -26.74
CA ASN A 92 -5.60 12.69 -25.55
C ASN A 92 -6.24 12.12 -24.27
N TYR A 93 -7.57 12.19 -24.13
CA TYR A 93 -8.27 11.64 -22.96
C TYR A 93 -8.10 10.13 -22.83
N LEU A 94 -8.11 9.36 -23.92
CA LEU A 94 -7.86 7.92 -23.87
C LEU A 94 -6.42 7.59 -23.43
N ASN A 95 -5.44 8.42 -23.79
CA ASN A 95 -4.05 8.28 -23.32
C ASN A 95 -3.90 8.70 -21.84
N THR A 96 -4.65 9.72 -21.40
CA THR A 96 -4.74 10.10 -19.98
C THR A 96 -5.41 9.00 -19.15
N LEU A 97 -6.48 8.38 -19.68
CA LEU A 97 -7.18 7.25 -19.07
C LEU A 97 -6.26 6.03 -18.93
N HIS A 98 -5.47 5.74 -19.97
CA HIS A 98 -4.44 4.69 -19.97
C HIS A 98 -3.48 4.85 -18.79
N SER A 99 -2.91 6.04 -18.66
CA SER A 99 -1.97 6.40 -17.58
C SER A 99 -2.64 6.30 -16.20
N TYR A 100 -3.90 6.74 -16.08
CA TYR A 100 -4.66 6.73 -14.83
C TYR A 100 -4.91 5.30 -14.31
N TRP A 101 -5.39 4.36 -15.14
CA TRP A 101 -5.62 3.00 -14.65
C TRP A 101 -4.32 2.23 -14.43
N GLN A 102 -3.25 2.55 -15.16
CA GLN A 102 -1.92 2.01 -14.88
C GLN A 102 -1.43 2.40 -13.49
N GLN A 103 -1.58 3.66 -13.09
CA GLN A 103 -1.24 4.13 -11.72
C GLN A 103 -2.00 3.36 -10.64
N GLY A 104 -3.28 3.05 -10.86
CA GLY A 104 -4.08 2.23 -9.94
C GLY A 104 -4.50 2.92 -8.63
N VAL A 105 -4.32 4.24 -8.54
CA VAL A 105 -4.75 5.05 -7.41
C VAL A 105 -6.17 5.52 -7.67
N PHE A 106 -7.13 4.90 -7.01
CA PHE A 106 -8.57 5.10 -7.23
C PHE A 106 -9.28 5.61 -5.98
N PRO A 107 -10.39 6.36 -6.12
CA PRO A 107 -11.25 6.76 -5.01
C PRO A 107 -11.69 5.59 -4.13
N LYS A 108 -11.79 5.85 -2.83
CA LYS A 108 -12.31 4.92 -1.83
C LYS A 108 -13.68 5.36 -1.38
N ASN A 109 -14.65 4.44 -1.41
CA ASN A 109 -15.94 4.68 -0.79
C ASN A 109 -15.81 4.52 0.73
N THR A 110 -16.11 5.58 1.48
CA THR A 110 -15.94 5.60 2.95
C THR A 110 -17.25 5.61 3.72
N PHE A 111 -18.41 5.64 3.03
CA PHE A 111 -19.69 5.99 3.63
C PHE A 111 -20.88 5.11 3.23
N HIS A 112 -20.82 4.38 2.11
CA HIS A 112 -22.02 3.75 1.51
C HIS A 112 -21.86 2.22 1.40
N PRO A 113 -22.75 1.41 2.01
CA PRO A 113 -22.56 -0.04 2.15
C PRO A 113 -22.60 -0.83 0.82
N GLY A 114 -23.02 -0.19 -0.28
CA GLY A 114 -22.95 -0.76 -1.63
C GLY A 114 -21.89 -0.08 -2.50
N ARG A 115 -21.71 -0.58 -3.73
CA ARG A 115 -20.84 0.09 -4.71
C ARG A 115 -21.45 1.43 -5.13
N GLN A 116 -20.76 2.53 -4.81
CA GLN A 116 -21.20 3.91 -5.11
C GLN A 116 -20.13 4.67 -5.90
N PRO A 117 -20.47 5.46 -6.94
CA PRO A 117 -19.52 6.40 -7.54
C PRO A 117 -19.09 7.46 -6.52
N TYR A 118 -17.83 7.84 -6.59
CA TYR A 118 -17.27 9.03 -5.94
C TYR A 118 -16.64 9.85 -7.04
N PHE A 119 -16.87 11.16 -7.09
CA PHE A 119 -16.21 12.04 -8.05
C PHE A 119 -14.80 12.39 -7.60
N ILE A 120 -14.67 12.75 -6.32
CA ILE A 120 -13.40 12.85 -5.58
C ILE A 120 -13.63 12.25 -4.17
N ASP A 121 -12.70 11.46 -3.64
CA ASP A 121 -12.78 10.94 -2.26
C ASP A 121 -12.20 11.90 -1.21
N ILE A 122 -12.33 11.52 0.07
CA ILE A 122 -11.81 12.30 1.20
C ILE A 122 -10.27 12.39 1.22
N PHE A 123 -9.58 11.55 0.46
CA PHE A 123 -8.13 11.58 0.28
C PHE A 123 -7.72 12.45 -0.93
N ASN A 124 -8.67 13.21 -1.51
CA ASN A 124 -8.49 14.06 -2.70
C ASN A 124 -8.08 13.24 -3.95
N THR A 125 -8.47 11.95 -3.99
CA THR A 125 -8.34 11.06 -5.14
C THR A 125 -9.52 11.25 -6.08
N TYR A 126 -9.25 11.54 -7.34
CA TYR A 126 -10.28 11.78 -8.36
C TYR A 126 -10.68 10.47 -9.02
N CYS A 127 -11.94 10.29 -9.40
CA CYS A 127 -12.33 9.20 -10.29
C CYS A 127 -11.77 9.40 -11.70
N ALA A 128 -11.90 8.39 -12.56
CA ALA A 128 -11.44 8.48 -13.95
C ALA A 128 -11.97 9.73 -14.67
N VAL A 129 -13.29 9.99 -14.62
CA VAL A 129 -13.89 11.17 -15.27
C VAL A 129 -13.40 12.49 -14.64
N GLY A 130 -13.35 12.58 -13.32
CA GLY A 130 -12.83 13.76 -12.62
C GLY A 130 -11.34 14.01 -12.92
N TYR A 131 -10.54 12.95 -13.07
CA TYR A 131 -9.14 13.04 -13.46
C TYR A 131 -8.99 13.53 -14.91
N LEU A 132 -9.83 13.07 -15.85
CA LEU A 132 -9.89 13.62 -17.21
C LEU A 132 -10.26 15.12 -17.20
N MET A 133 -11.25 15.54 -16.40
CA MET A 133 -11.57 16.96 -16.21
C MET A 133 -10.37 17.76 -15.69
N LYS A 134 -9.72 17.28 -14.62
CA LYS A 134 -8.53 17.94 -14.05
C LYS A 134 -7.41 18.10 -15.09
N GLN A 135 -7.10 17.05 -15.85
CA GLN A 135 -6.03 17.08 -16.86
C GLN A 135 -6.37 17.92 -18.10
N SER A 136 -7.64 18.25 -18.33
CA SER A 136 -8.09 19.17 -19.38
C SER A 136 -8.28 20.62 -18.90
N GLY A 137 -7.86 20.94 -17.67
CA GLY A 137 -8.03 22.29 -17.09
C GLY A 137 -9.40 22.54 -16.47
N ALA A 138 -10.32 21.57 -16.48
CA ALA A 138 -11.65 21.65 -15.87
C ALA A 138 -11.66 21.25 -14.37
N ASP A 139 -10.54 21.42 -13.64
CA ASP A 139 -10.44 21.03 -12.22
C ASP A 139 -11.47 21.73 -11.33
N LYS A 140 -11.78 23.01 -11.62
CA LYS A 140 -12.83 23.76 -10.92
C LYS A 140 -14.18 23.04 -11.02
N MET A 141 -14.57 22.61 -12.22
CA MET A 141 -15.82 21.86 -12.44
C MET A 141 -15.83 20.54 -11.66
N ALA A 142 -14.71 19.80 -11.68
CA ALA A 142 -14.60 18.55 -10.93
C ALA A 142 -14.77 18.76 -9.41
N ARG A 143 -14.23 19.87 -8.88
CA ARG A 143 -14.38 20.24 -7.46
C ARG A 143 -15.79 20.76 -7.11
N ASP A 144 -16.45 21.46 -8.03
CA ASP A 144 -17.83 21.93 -7.84
C ASP A 144 -18.84 20.77 -7.92
N ILE A 145 -18.58 19.76 -8.76
CA ILE A 145 -19.28 18.47 -8.74
C ILE A 145 -19.03 17.74 -7.41
N TYR A 146 -17.78 17.63 -6.95
CA TYR A 146 -17.46 17.03 -5.64
C TYR A 146 -18.21 17.71 -4.47
N ARG A 147 -18.38 19.03 -4.49
CA ARG A 147 -19.10 19.77 -3.44
C ARG A 147 -20.60 19.54 -3.42
N THR A 148 -21.21 19.23 -4.57
CA THR A 148 -22.67 19.26 -4.75
C THR A 148 -23.29 17.89 -5.02
N GLN A 149 -22.56 17.03 -5.75
CA GLN A 149 -23.08 15.84 -6.44
C GLN A 149 -22.02 14.72 -6.47
N ASN A 150 -21.19 14.61 -5.42
CA ASN A 150 -20.04 13.70 -5.38
C ASN A 150 -20.39 12.23 -5.68
N PHE A 151 -21.58 11.81 -5.25
CA PHE A 151 -22.04 10.43 -5.30
C PHE A 151 -23.00 10.14 -6.46
N SER A 152 -23.13 11.07 -7.41
CA SER A 152 -23.99 10.94 -8.58
C SER A 152 -23.26 10.27 -9.75
N TYR A 153 -23.97 9.44 -10.51
CA TYR A 153 -23.49 9.00 -11.81
C TYR A 153 -23.53 10.16 -12.80
N LEU A 154 -22.69 10.13 -13.84
CA LEU A 154 -22.51 11.25 -14.77
C LEU A 154 -23.80 11.68 -15.47
N LYS A 155 -24.72 10.73 -15.72
CA LYS A 155 -26.05 10.99 -16.30
C LYS A 155 -26.99 11.75 -15.35
N GLU A 156 -26.75 11.67 -14.05
CA GLU A 156 -27.53 12.31 -12.98
C GLU A 156 -27.00 13.71 -12.67
N ILE A 157 -25.70 13.96 -12.87
CA ILE A 157 -25.06 15.26 -12.60
C ILE A 157 -25.72 16.39 -13.41
N ARG A 158 -25.97 17.50 -12.73
CA ARG A 158 -26.48 18.78 -13.25
C ARG A 158 -25.45 19.86 -12.90
N HIS A 159 -24.63 20.24 -13.87
CA HIS A 159 -23.68 21.32 -13.76
C HIS A 159 -23.65 22.11 -15.09
N PRO A 160 -23.72 23.45 -15.08
CA PRO A 160 -23.99 24.24 -16.29
C PRO A 160 -22.98 24.02 -17.42
N SER A 161 -21.69 23.87 -17.08
CA SER A 161 -20.61 23.66 -18.06
C SER A 161 -20.35 22.19 -18.43
N LEU A 162 -21.12 21.23 -17.89
CA LEU A 162 -20.84 19.81 -18.13
C LEU A 162 -21.13 19.38 -19.57
N SER A 163 -22.23 19.86 -20.15
CA SER A 163 -22.61 19.56 -21.53
C SER A 163 -21.52 20.01 -22.52
N GLU A 164 -21.05 21.25 -22.38
CA GLU A 164 -19.97 21.83 -23.19
C GLU A 164 -18.66 21.04 -23.05
N TRP A 165 -18.28 20.63 -21.83
CA TRP A 165 -17.08 19.80 -21.64
C TRP A 165 -17.21 18.43 -22.30
N VAL A 166 -18.38 17.78 -22.20
CA VAL A 166 -18.67 16.50 -22.87
C VAL A 166 -18.59 16.66 -24.38
N GLU A 167 -19.26 17.66 -24.97
CA GLU A 167 -19.27 17.90 -26.41
C GLU A 167 -17.86 18.15 -26.96
N ASN A 168 -17.09 19.02 -26.29
CA ASN A 168 -15.70 19.29 -26.65
C ASN A 168 -14.79 18.08 -26.47
N SER A 169 -15.14 17.11 -25.60
CA SER A 169 -14.29 15.95 -25.32
C SER A 169 -14.19 14.95 -26.47
N GLY A 170 -15.17 14.92 -27.38
CA GLY A 170 -15.31 13.87 -28.38
C GLY A 170 -15.79 12.53 -27.82
N PHE A 171 -16.38 12.51 -26.62
CA PHE A 171 -17.15 11.39 -26.09
C PHE A 171 -18.63 11.75 -25.99
N THR A 172 -19.49 10.73 -26.02
CA THR A 172 -20.88 10.89 -25.55
C THR A 172 -20.97 10.81 -24.03
N VAL A 173 -22.05 11.32 -23.44
CA VAL A 173 -22.36 11.14 -22.00
C VAL A 173 -22.37 9.65 -21.61
N GLY A 174 -22.84 8.76 -22.50
CA GLY A 174 -22.85 7.31 -22.26
C GLY A 174 -21.46 6.70 -22.20
N GLU A 175 -20.51 7.20 -22.99
CA GLU A 175 -19.12 6.73 -22.96
C GLU A 175 -18.37 7.20 -21.71
N LEU A 176 -18.59 8.46 -21.29
CA LEU A 176 -18.01 8.96 -20.04
C LEU A 176 -18.69 8.35 -18.81
N ALA A 177 -19.98 7.99 -18.88
CA ALA A 177 -20.64 7.18 -17.86
C ALA A 177 -20.04 5.76 -17.78
N LEU A 178 -19.68 5.15 -18.91
CA LEU A 178 -18.95 3.86 -18.94
C LEU A 178 -17.53 3.96 -18.36
N ILE A 179 -16.89 5.15 -18.44
CA ILE A 179 -15.59 5.44 -17.81
C ILE A 179 -15.71 5.63 -16.29
N GLN A 180 -16.89 5.93 -15.73
CA GLN A 180 -17.08 6.18 -14.30
C GLN A 180 -17.41 4.89 -13.52
N PRO A 181 -16.46 4.27 -12.79
CA PRO A 181 -16.79 3.16 -11.91
C PRO A 181 -17.49 3.66 -10.64
N GLY A 182 -18.28 2.76 -10.02
CA GLY A 182 -18.54 2.86 -8.59
C GLY A 182 -17.47 2.12 -7.77
N TYR A 183 -17.37 2.42 -6.48
CA TYR A 183 -16.40 1.83 -5.55
C TYR A 183 -17.12 1.20 -4.35
N VAL A 184 -16.70 0.01 -3.93
CA VAL A 184 -17.19 -0.58 -2.66
C VAL A 184 -16.46 0.03 -1.47
N ILE A 185 -17.02 -0.08 -0.26
CA ILE A 185 -16.27 0.21 0.96
C ILE A 185 -15.02 -0.70 0.95
N PRO A 186 -13.79 -0.16 0.94
CA PRO A 186 -12.61 -0.98 1.12
C PRO A 186 -12.70 -1.59 2.51
N PRO A 187 -12.39 -2.88 2.74
CA PRO A 187 -12.58 -3.53 4.03
C PRO A 187 -11.97 -2.69 5.16
N LEU A 188 -12.84 -2.01 5.92
CA LEU A 188 -12.48 -0.94 6.83
C LEU A 188 -11.91 -1.55 8.11
N ARG A 189 -10.61 -1.84 8.09
CA ARG A 189 -9.86 -2.33 9.26
C ARG A 189 -9.43 -1.15 10.11
N VAL A 190 -10.39 -0.57 10.83
CA VAL A 190 -10.17 0.63 11.64
C VAL A 190 -9.82 0.27 13.09
N ALA A 191 -10.27 -0.89 13.57
CA ALA A 191 -9.85 -1.48 14.84
C ALA A 191 -9.80 -3.02 14.70
N THR A 192 -9.03 -3.67 15.56
CA THR A 192 -8.92 -5.14 15.60
C THR A 192 -8.60 -5.57 17.04
N ILE A 193 -9.27 -6.61 17.54
CA ILE A 193 -8.87 -7.27 18.79
C ILE A 193 -7.44 -7.76 18.62
N MET A 194 -6.55 -7.34 19.52
CA MET A 194 -5.14 -7.77 19.58
C MET A 194 -4.97 -8.96 20.51
N GLU A 195 -5.70 -8.97 21.61
CA GLU A 195 -5.66 -10.06 22.59
C GLU A 195 -7.04 -10.22 23.22
N MET A 196 -7.38 -11.46 23.53
CA MET A 196 -8.56 -11.82 24.32
C MET A 196 -8.11 -12.85 25.34
N HIS A 197 -8.15 -12.50 26.62
CA HIS A 197 -7.92 -13.42 27.71
C HIS A 197 -9.28 -13.91 28.19
N TYR A 198 -9.61 -15.14 27.80
CA TYR A 198 -10.93 -15.74 27.95
C TYR A 198 -10.77 -17.15 28.55
N ALA A 199 -10.92 -17.22 29.87
CA ALA A 199 -10.70 -18.43 30.65
C ALA A 199 -11.95 -19.32 30.60
N ASN A 200 -11.93 -20.32 29.73
CA ASN A 200 -13.03 -21.30 29.56
C ASN A 200 -13.01 -22.46 30.58
N ALA A 201 -12.07 -22.45 31.53
CA ALA A 201 -11.85 -23.52 32.50
C ALA A 201 -11.24 -22.97 33.80
N GLY A 202 -11.92 -23.22 34.93
CA GLY A 202 -11.55 -22.70 36.26
C GLY A 202 -12.57 -21.68 36.76
N PRO A 203 -12.23 -20.89 37.80
CA PRO A 203 -12.99 -19.70 38.15
C PRO A 203 -12.61 -18.57 37.19
N ASP A 204 -13.55 -18.11 36.37
CA ASP A 204 -13.39 -16.97 35.46
C ASP A 204 -12.98 -15.71 36.27
N VAL A 205 -11.69 -15.36 36.27
CA VAL A 205 -11.17 -14.19 36.99
C VAL A 205 -10.06 -13.51 36.19
N ASN A 206 -10.08 -12.18 36.19
CA ASN A 206 -9.13 -11.33 35.45
C ASN A 206 -9.15 -11.54 33.92
N GLU A 207 -10.33 -11.79 33.37
CA GLU A 207 -10.53 -11.76 31.93
C GLU A 207 -10.35 -10.34 31.38
N TYR A 208 -9.81 -10.22 30.16
CA TYR A 208 -9.60 -8.93 29.52
C TYR A 208 -9.65 -9.03 28.00
N ILE A 209 -9.83 -7.87 27.37
CA ILE A 209 -9.83 -7.71 25.92
C ILE A 209 -8.99 -6.51 25.53
N GLU A 210 -8.12 -6.69 24.55
CA GLU A 210 -7.27 -5.64 23.99
C GLU A 210 -7.66 -5.32 22.54
N PHE A 211 -7.60 -4.05 22.19
CA PHE A 211 -7.90 -3.53 20.87
C PHE A 211 -6.76 -2.65 20.37
N ARG A 212 -6.39 -2.83 19.11
CA ARG A 212 -5.55 -1.88 18.37
C ARG A 212 -6.38 -1.13 17.35
N GLN A 213 -6.21 0.17 17.34
CA GLN A 213 -6.73 1.10 16.35
C GLN A 213 -5.70 1.22 15.20
N SER A 214 -6.12 0.86 13.98
CA SER A 214 -5.19 0.53 12.89
C SER A 214 -4.89 1.68 11.92
N VAL A 215 -5.31 2.91 12.24
CA VAL A 215 -5.12 4.09 11.37
C VAL A 215 -4.68 5.30 12.20
N ASN A 216 -3.56 5.94 11.83
CA ASN A 216 -3.13 7.21 12.40
C ASN A 216 -2.67 8.18 11.28
N PRO A 217 -3.26 9.38 11.15
CA PRO A 217 -4.48 9.83 11.82
C PRO A 217 -5.70 9.10 11.27
N MET A 218 -6.70 8.88 12.12
CA MET A 218 -8.01 8.38 11.67
C MET A 218 -8.70 9.43 10.79
N PRO A 219 -9.50 9.03 9.79
CA PRO A 219 -10.41 9.95 9.13
C PRO A 219 -11.36 10.59 10.16
N ALA A 220 -11.55 11.90 10.09
CA ALA A 220 -12.35 12.63 11.07
C ALA A 220 -13.78 12.04 11.18
N GLY A 221 -14.13 11.56 12.37
CA GLY A 221 -15.44 10.96 12.66
C GLY A 221 -15.51 9.43 12.57
N LEU A 222 -14.40 8.73 12.34
CA LEU A 222 -14.31 7.27 12.40
C LEU A 222 -13.44 6.85 13.60
N TYR A 223 -14.05 6.68 14.77
CA TYR A 223 -13.39 6.26 16.01
C TYR A 223 -14.02 4.98 16.58
N LEU A 224 -13.24 4.18 17.31
CA LEU A 224 -13.78 3.18 18.22
C LEU A 224 -14.65 3.88 19.26
N ARG A 225 -15.92 3.48 19.44
CA ARG A 225 -16.80 4.10 20.46
C ARG A 225 -17.39 3.15 21.46
N ARG A 226 -17.70 1.92 21.03
CA ARG A 226 -18.34 0.91 21.87
C ARG A 226 -17.98 -0.49 21.39
N VAL A 227 -17.97 -1.46 22.29
CA VAL A 227 -17.87 -2.88 21.96
C VAL A 227 -19.03 -3.59 22.64
N ASP A 228 -19.83 -4.29 21.85
CA ASP A 228 -21.04 -5.00 22.29
C ASP A 228 -20.78 -6.51 22.37
N PHE A 229 -21.16 -7.12 23.49
CA PHE A 229 -20.96 -8.53 23.78
C PHE A 229 -22.32 -9.22 23.85
N PHE A 230 -22.51 -10.17 22.96
CA PHE A 230 -23.71 -11.00 22.87
C PHE A 230 -23.35 -12.44 23.25
N ASP A 231 -24.27 -13.13 23.92
CA ASP A 231 -24.12 -14.56 24.23
C ASP A 231 -24.38 -15.43 22.98
N HIS A 232 -24.41 -16.76 23.19
CA HIS A 232 -24.64 -17.73 22.13
C HIS A 232 -26.08 -17.79 21.61
N GLN A 233 -27.05 -17.24 22.34
CA GLN A 233 -28.42 -16.98 21.85
C GLN A 233 -28.52 -15.64 21.10
N GLY A 234 -27.48 -14.80 21.14
CA GLY A 234 -27.46 -13.48 20.53
C GLY A 234 -28.08 -12.39 21.41
N VAL A 235 -28.22 -12.61 22.71
CA VAL A 235 -28.68 -11.61 23.68
C VAL A 235 -27.49 -10.74 24.10
N LEU A 236 -27.66 -9.41 24.04
CA LEU A 236 -26.65 -8.45 24.51
C LEU A 236 -26.54 -8.52 26.03
N TYR A 237 -25.39 -8.93 26.56
CA TYR A 237 -25.13 -9.00 28.00
C TYR A 237 -24.22 -7.88 28.52
N LYS A 238 -23.35 -7.32 27.67
CA LYS A 238 -22.45 -6.21 28.04
C LYS A 238 -22.20 -5.26 26.88
N SER A 239 -21.99 -3.99 27.20
CA SER A 239 -21.38 -3.00 26.30
C SER A 239 -20.25 -2.30 27.05
N ILE A 240 -19.11 -2.10 26.40
CA ILE A 240 -17.98 -1.30 26.91
C ILE A 240 -17.84 -0.08 26.02
N TYR A 241 -17.81 1.12 26.59
CA TYR A 241 -17.59 2.38 25.88
C TYR A 241 -16.11 2.77 25.87
N GLU A 242 -15.69 3.56 24.88
CA GLU A 242 -14.31 4.02 24.70
C GLU A 242 -13.71 4.67 25.96
N ASN A 243 -14.52 5.42 26.73
CA ASN A 243 -14.10 6.09 27.97
C ASN A 243 -13.96 5.15 29.18
N GLU A 244 -14.41 3.90 29.07
CA GLU A 244 -14.21 2.84 30.09
C GLU A 244 -12.95 2.02 29.80
N MET A 245 -12.34 2.19 28.62
CA MET A 245 -11.12 1.49 28.22
C MET A 245 -9.87 2.27 28.65
N GLN A 246 -8.84 1.53 29.06
CA GLN A 246 -7.56 2.10 29.44
C GLN A 246 -6.59 2.05 28.25
N SER A 247 -5.90 3.15 27.95
CA SER A 247 -4.87 3.17 26.91
C SER A 247 -3.48 2.95 27.51
N PHE A 248 -2.69 2.08 26.88
CA PHE A 248 -1.38 1.65 27.38
C PHE A 248 -0.21 2.10 26.49
N ASN A 249 -0.43 3.01 25.53
CA ASN A 249 0.66 3.62 24.78
C ASN A 249 0.49 5.14 24.59
N THR A 250 1.61 5.84 24.41
CA THR A 250 1.65 7.31 24.26
C THR A 250 1.01 7.83 22.97
N ALA A 251 0.63 6.94 22.04
CA ALA A 251 -0.03 7.30 20.79
C ALA A 251 -1.56 7.17 20.84
N GLY A 252 -2.14 6.62 21.92
CA GLY A 252 -3.59 6.41 22.02
C GLY A 252 -4.16 5.43 20.98
N LEU A 253 -3.34 4.47 20.50
CA LEU A 253 -3.76 3.52 19.46
C LEU A 253 -4.06 2.12 20.00
N TYR A 254 -3.81 1.89 21.29
CA TYR A 254 -3.97 0.61 21.95
C TYR A 254 -4.80 0.82 23.21
N TYR A 255 -5.81 -0.02 23.38
CA TYR A 255 -6.82 0.07 24.43
C TYR A 255 -7.03 -1.31 25.03
N TYR A 256 -7.25 -1.40 26.34
CA TYR A 256 -7.71 -2.63 26.97
C TYR A 256 -8.89 -2.36 27.89
N TYR A 257 -9.68 -3.41 28.12
CA TYR A 257 -10.66 -3.47 29.19
C TYR A 257 -10.49 -4.79 29.94
N GLN A 258 -10.24 -4.68 31.23
CA GLN A 258 -10.25 -5.81 32.16
C GLN A 258 -11.62 -5.87 32.82
N PHE A 259 -12.23 -7.06 32.84
CA PHE A 259 -13.54 -7.25 33.45
C PHE A 259 -13.43 -7.15 34.99
N PRO A 260 -14.38 -6.49 35.67
CA PRO A 260 -14.44 -6.47 37.14
C PRO A 260 -14.63 -7.88 37.73
N PRO A 261 -14.24 -8.12 39.00
CA PRO A 261 -14.51 -9.39 39.67
C PRO A 261 -16.01 -9.75 39.66
N GLY A 262 -16.34 -10.92 39.10
CA GLY A 262 -17.73 -11.38 38.94
C GLY A 262 -18.40 -11.00 37.63
N GLU A 263 -17.68 -10.34 36.71
CA GLU A 263 -18.08 -10.17 35.32
C GLU A 263 -17.11 -10.91 34.39
N ASN A 264 -17.65 -11.66 33.44
CA ASN A 264 -16.89 -12.58 32.58
C ASN A 264 -17.40 -12.46 31.13
N PHE A 265 -16.67 -13.06 30.19
CA PHE A 265 -17.21 -13.47 28.90
C PHE A 265 -18.24 -14.60 29.06
N ALA A 266 -19.02 -14.87 28.01
CA ALA A 266 -19.89 -16.05 27.94
C ALA A 266 -19.13 -17.26 27.34
N ASP A 267 -19.55 -18.50 27.66
CA ASP A 267 -18.99 -19.76 27.11
C ASP A 267 -18.84 -19.79 25.57
N SER A 268 -19.70 -19.03 24.91
CA SER A 268 -19.61 -18.68 23.50
C SER A 268 -20.50 -17.47 23.21
N GLY A 269 -20.20 -16.75 22.13
CA GLY A 269 -20.94 -15.54 21.81
C GLY A 269 -20.46 -14.79 20.58
N THR A 270 -20.92 -13.53 20.47
CA THR A 270 -20.53 -12.59 19.42
C THR A 270 -20.03 -11.29 20.03
N ILE A 271 -18.88 -10.79 19.58
CA ILE A 271 -18.36 -9.45 19.94
C ILE A 271 -18.50 -8.55 18.72
N ARG A 272 -19.06 -7.35 18.88
CA ARG A 272 -19.18 -6.35 17.80
C ARG A 272 -18.51 -5.06 18.19
N ILE A 273 -17.45 -4.70 17.46
CA ILE A 273 -16.80 -3.40 17.61
C ILE A 273 -17.63 -2.36 16.85
N LYS A 274 -18.03 -1.28 17.51
CA LYS A 274 -18.84 -0.19 16.96
C LYS A 274 -18.02 1.08 16.72
N TYR A 275 -18.26 1.70 15.57
CA TYR A 275 -17.92 3.11 15.32
C TYR A 275 -19.17 3.98 15.37
N LEU A 276 -19.01 5.29 15.61
CA LEU A 276 -20.09 6.28 15.53
C LEU A 276 -19.79 7.30 14.44
N LEU A 277 -20.64 7.37 13.41
CA LEU A 277 -20.55 8.37 12.34
C LEU A 277 -21.88 9.12 12.26
N ASN A 278 -21.84 10.45 12.33
CA ASN A 278 -23.02 11.33 12.28
C ASN A 278 -24.15 10.93 13.26
N GLY A 279 -23.79 10.45 14.45
CA GLY A 279 -24.77 10.01 15.47
C GLY A 279 -25.33 8.59 15.27
N ILE A 280 -24.91 7.86 14.23
CA ILE A 280 -25.35 6.49 13.94
C ILE A 280 -24.21 5.51 14.22
N TYR A 281 -24.50 4.45 14.97
CA TYR A 281 -23.54 3.36 15.23
C TYR A 281 -23.50 2.36 14.08
N GLY A 282 -22.30 1.99 13.62
CA GLY A 282 -22.08 0.94 12.63
C GLY A 282 -21.16 -0.17 13.18
N ASP A 283 -21.35 -1.40 12.71
CA ASP A 283 -20.46 -2.54 12.99
C ASP A 283 -19.15 -2.37 12.20
N LEU A 284 -18.02 -2.29 12.90
CA LEU A 284 -16.68 -2.17 12.32
C LEU A 284 -16.03 -3.53 12.08
N THR A 285 -16.15 -4.42 13.08
CA THR A 285 -15.64 -5.79 13.03
C THR A 285 -16.50 -6.66 13.93
N VAL A 286 -16.78 -7.88 13.50
CA VAL A 286 -17.56 -8.85 14.27
C VAL A 286 -16.69 -10.07 14.53
N TYR A 287 -16.76 -10.61 15.74
CA TYR A 287 -16.10 -11.83 16.15
C TYR A 287 -17.17 -12.78 16.65
N THR A 288 -17.07 -14.07 16.32
CA THR A 288 -17.77 -15.11 17.08
C THR A 288 -16.74 -15.99 17.77
N TYR A 289 -17.04 -16.41 18.99
CA TYR A 289 -16.11 -17.18 19.82
C TYR A 289 -16.86 -18.30 20.54
N SER A 290 -16.14 -19.36 20.85
CA SER A 290 -16.53 -20.43 21.76
C SER A 290 -15.29 -21.00 22.44
N SER A 291 -15.51 -21.82 23.47
CA SER A 291 -14.48 -22.57 24.23
C SER A 291 -13.41 -23.30 23.40
N SER A 292 -13.58 -23.51 22.09
CA SER A 292 -12.63 -24.21 21.21
C SER A 292 -12.29 -23.49 19.91
N GLN A 293 -12.90 -22.34 19.60
CA GLN A 293 -12.64 -21.62 18.35
C GLN A 293 -13.02 -20.13 18.38
N VAL A 294 -12.28 -19.30 17.66
CA VAL A 294 -12.66 -17.91 17.33
C VAL A 294 -12.74 -17.75 15.81
N THR A 295 -13.85 -17.18 15.32
CA THR A 295 -14.03 -16.80 13.92
C THR A 295 -14.13 -15.29 13.78
N ILE A 296 -13.29 -14.71 12.94
CA ILE A 296 -13.22 -13.26 12.70
C ILE A 296 -13.97 -12.92 11.41
N PHE A 297 -14.84 -11.92 11.48
CA PHE A 297 -15.59 -11.33 10.38
C PHE A 297 -15.07 -9.91 10.13
N ASP A 298 -14.07 -9.82 9.26
CA ASP A 298 -13.47 -8.58 8.78
C ASP A 298 -14.44 -7.84 7.81
N GLY A 299 -15.28 -6.96 8.37
CA GLY A 299 -16.05 -5.94 7.64
C GLY A 299 -17.56 -6.14 7.55
N THR A 300 -18.25 -5.07 7.11
CA THR A 300 -19.71 -5.02 6.93
C THR A 300 -20.15 -5.84 5.73
N THR A 301 -20.53 -7.10 5.96
CA THR A 301 -21.51 -7.88 5.17
C THR A 301 -21.57 -7.61 3.65
N PHE A 302 -20.47 -7.80 2.91
CA PHE A 302 -20.44 -8.36 1.54
C PHE A 302 -18.97 -8.59 1.12
N GLY A 303 -18.58 -9.83 0.87
CA GLY A 303 -17.20 -10.19 0.48
C GLY A 303 -16.20 -10.37 1.64
N ALA A 304 -16.69 -10.63 2.86
CA ALA A 304 -15.85 -10.87 4.03
C ALA A 304 -14.92 -12.09 3.85
N VAL A 305 -13.67 -11.98 4.31
CA VAL A 305 -12.76 -13.11 4.45
C VAL A 305 -12.89 -13.65 5.87
N HIS A 306 -13.55 -14.79 6.02
CA HIS A 306 -13.67 -15.46 7.31
C HIS A 306 -12.37 -16.21 7.63
N ARG A 307 -11.89 -16.11 8.88
CA ARG A 307 -10.85 -16.98 9.40
C ARG A 307 -11.27 -17.50 10.77
N THR A 308 -11.34 -18.83 10.86
CA THR A 308 -11.60 -19.58 12.09
C THR A 308 -10.28 -20.15 12.60
N TYR A 309 -9.99 -19.93 13.87
CA TYR A 309 -8.82 -20.43 14.56
C TYR A 309 -9.27 -21.32 15.72
N PRO A 310 -8.70 -22.51 15.90
CA PRO A 310 -8.92 -23.28 17.12
C PRO A 310 -8.29 -22.57 18.32
N VAL A 311 -8.97 -22.62 19.46
CA VAL A 311 -8.50 -22.11 20.75
C VAL A 311 -8.15 -23.29 21.64
N ALA A 312 -7.03 -23.20 22.34
CA ALA A 312 -6.57 -24.19 23.29
C ALA A 312 -6.02 -23.48 24.54
N GLU A 313 -6.93 -22.88 25.29
CA GLU A 313 -6.67 -22.33 26.62
C GLU A 313 -7.23 -23.29 27.68
N ASN A 314 -6.59 -23.32 28.85
CA ASN A 314 -7.03 -24.02 30.07
C ASN A 314 -6.56 -23.27 31.32
N GLU A 315 -6.89 -23.78 32.51
CA GLU A 315 -6.62 -23.14 33.81
C GLU A 315 -5.12 -22.86 34.13
N ASN A 316 -4.19 -23.33 33.31
CA ASN A 316 -2.74 -23.11 33.45
C ASN A 316 -2.18 -22.06 32.48
N THR A 317 -3.03 -21.37 31.71
CA THR A 317 -2.62 -20.34 30.75
C THR A 317 -2.18 -19.09 31.51
N LEU A 318 -0.91 -18.70 31.38
CA LEU A 318 -0.37 -17.53 32.10
C LEU A 318 -0.88 -16.21 31.47
N PRO A 319 -1.10 -15.14 32.25
CA PRO A 319 -1.39 -13.81 31.70
C PRO A 319 -0.38 -13.38 30.62
N GLY A 320 -0.87 -12.83 29.51
CA GLY A 320 -0.06 -12.54 28.32
C GLY A 320 0.32 -13.78 27.47
N SER A 321 -0.18 -14.97 27.80
CA SER A 321 -0.08 -16.19 26.98
C SER A 321 -1.41 -16.59 26.31
N SER A 322 -2.44 -15.78 26.52
CA SER A 322 -3.77 -15.83 25.88
C SER A 322 -3.66 -15.67 24.35
N LEU A 323 -4.80 -15.76 23.65
CA LEU A 323 -4.97 -15.52 22.21
C LEU A 323 -4.34 -14.21 21.72
N ASN A 324 -3.03 -14.24 21.48
CA ASN A 324 -2.24 -13.17 20.94
C ASN A 324 -2.49 -13.08 19.43
N PHE A 325 -3.50 -12.29 19.06
CA PHE A 325 -3.71 -11.87 17.69
C PHE A 325 -2.70 -10.77 17.31
N CYS A 326 -1.45 -11.19 17.08
CA CYS A 326 -0.54 -10.44 16.22
C CYS A 326 -1.13 -10.40 14.80
N GLY A 327 -1.97 -9.39 14.57
CA GLY A 327 -2.73 -9.22 13.35
C GLY A 327 -1.94 -8.61 12.20
N THR A 328 -2.39 -8.93 10.98
CA THR A 328 -1.88 -8.32 9.73
C THR A 328 -1.93 -6.79 9.82
N TYR A 329 -0.78 -6.11 9.83
CA TYR A 329 -0.72 -4.67 9.57
C TYR A 329 -0.62 -4.41 8.08
N TYR A 330 -1.30 -3.38 7.60
CA TYR A 330 -1.13 -2.91 6.24
C TYR A 330 0.13 -2.05 6.15
N SER A 331 1.15 -2.53 5.45
CA SER A 331 2.34 -1.73 5.15
C SER A 331 2.08 -0.81 3.95
N PRO A 332 2.47 0.47 3.99
CA PRO A 332 2.44 1.33 2.82
C PRO A 332 3.58 0.94 1.87
N LEU A 333 3.32 -0.03 1.00
CA LEU A 333 4.19 -0.34 -0.14
C LEU A 333 3.70 0.39 -1.40
N TYR A 334 4.61 0.61 -2.35
CA TYR A 334 4.49 1.58 -3.45
C TYR A 334 3.26 1.41 -4.36
N ASN A 335 2.56 0.28 -4.30
CA ASN A 335 1.50 -0.13 -5.23
C ASN A 335 0.15 -0.42 -4.57
N GLY A 336 0.03 -0.27 -3.24
CA GLY A 336 -1.19 -0.59 -2.49
C GLY A 336 -0.93 -1.04 -1.06
N TRP A 337 -2.02 -1.29 -0.32
CA TRP A 337 -1.96 -1.82 1.04
C TRP A 337 -1.95 -3.35 1.00
N ASP A 338 -0.80 -3.96 1.28
CA ASP A 338 -0.66 -5.43 1.29
C ASP A 338 -0.95 -6.05 2.66
N LEU A 339 -1.62 -7.21 2.62
CA LEU A 339 -1.93 -8.07 3.77
C LEU A 339 -0.71 -8.91 4.16
N ILE A 340 0.13 -8.41 5.06
CA ILE A 340 1.28 -9.16 5.59
C ILE A 340 0.83 -9.96 6.83
N SER A 341 0.83 -11.30 6.75
CA SER A 341 0.50 -12.13 7.90
C SER A 341 1.63 -12.11 8.95
N MET A 342 1.34 -11.54 10.11
CA MET A 342 2.04 -11.95 11.34
C MET A 342 1.44 -13.31 11.76
N ALA A 343 2.28 -14.20 12.29
CA ALA A 343 1.86 -15.54 12.65
C ALA A 343 1.13 -15.53 14.01
N ALA A 344 0.00 -16.23 14.09
CA ALA A 344 -0.75 -16.39 15.33
C ALA A 344 -0.03 -17.30 16.32
N SER A 345 -0.16 -17.02 17.61
CA SER A 345 0.31 -17.88 18.70
C SER A 345 -0.81 -18.13 19.70
N VAL A 346 -1.07 -19.41 19.97
CA VAL A 346 -1.78 -19.90 21.16
C VAL A 346 -0.69 -20.41 22.12
N GLY A 347 -0.79 -20.14 23.42
CA GLY A 347 0.21 -20.59 24.41
C GLY A 347 0.34 -22.13 24.46
N THR A 348 1.46 -22.76 24.84
CA THR A 348 2.83 -22.29 25.19
C THR A 348 3.83 -23.38 24.71
N LEU A 349 5.17 -23.31 24.81
CA LEU A 349 6.10 -22.36 25.43
C LEU A 349 7.44 -22.42 24.67
N ASN A 350 8.05 -21.28 24.32
CA ASN A 350 9.43 -21.13 23.82
C ASN A 350 9.96 -22.16 22.78
N ALA A 351 9.48 -22.10 21.52
CA ALA A 351 10.34 -22.11 20.32
C ALA A 351 9.55 -21.88 19.01
N CYS A 352 10.22 -21.26 18.01
CA CYS A 352 9.85 -21.30 16.59
C CYS A 352 8.64 -20.46 16.09
N VAL A 353 8.62 -19.16 16.38
CA VAL A 353 8.08 -18.17 15.43
C VAL A 353 9.06 -17.01 15.29
N LEU A 354 9.20 -16.47 14.07
CA LEU A 354 9.88 -15.22 13.80
C LEU A 354 9.19 -14.08 14.57
N LEU A 355 9.84 -13.56 15.61
CA LEU A 355 9.66 -12.16 15.94
C LEU A 355 10.19 -11.32 14.76
N PRO A 356 9.49 -10.24 14.35
CA PRO A 356 10.16 -9.17 13.63
C PRO A 356 11.37 -8.78 14.46
N LEU A 357 12.55 -8.85 13.87
CA LEU A 357 13.72 -8.22 14.46
C LEU A 357 13.45 -6.73 14.47
N ASP A 358 13.33 -6.14 15.66
CA ASP A 358 13.23 -4.71 15.82
C ASP A 358 14.59 -4.09 15.41
N LEU A 359 14.65 -3.77 14.12
CA LEU A 359 15.85 -3.36 13.43
C LEU A 359 16.00 -1.86 13.67
N LEU A 360 16.62 -1.53 14.82
CA LEU A 360 16.77 -0.17 15.35
C LEU A 360 17.26 0.84 14.30
N ALA A 361 18.16 0.41 13.42
CA ALA A 361 18.57 1.17 12.25
C ALA A 361 19.14 0.27 11.16
N PHE A 362 18.75 0.51 9.89
CA PHE A 362 19.51 0.09 8.71
C PHE A 362 19.95 1.36 7.99
N ASN A 363 21.26 1.54 7.83
CA ASN A 363 21.87 2.76 7.29
C ASN A 363 23.10 2.41 6.43
N TYR A 364 23.69 3.42 5.80
CA TYR A 364 24.92 3.26 5.01
C TYR A 364 25.91 4.40 5.25
N VAL A 365 27.18 4.13 4.98
CA VAL A 365 28.26 5.11 4.88
C VAL A 365 28.94 4.91 3.53
N LEU A 366 29.27 6.00 2.85
CA LEU A 366 30.05 5.96 1.61
C LEU A 366 31.54 6.01 1.97
N GLU A 367 32.31 5.02 1.55
CA GLU A 367 33.73 4.88 1.88
C GLU A 367 34.49 4.48 0.61
N ASN A 368 35.37 5.34 0.06
CA ASN A 368 36.32 5.04 -1.03
C ASN A 368 35.85 4.01 -2.09
N ASN A 369 35.04 4.44 -3.07
CA ASN A 369 34.45 3.58 -4.11
C ASN A 369 33.55 2.43 -3.61
N SER A 370 33.19 2.38 -2.33
CA SER A 370 32.35 1.34 -1.73
C SER A 370 31.17 1.91 -0.91
N VAL A 371 30.13 1.09 -0.71
CA VAL A 371 29.03 1.36 0.23
C VAL A 371 29.18 0.42 1.43
N ARG A 372 29.49 0.98 2.61
CA ARG A 372 29.40 0.22 3.87
C ARG A 372 27.99 0.32 4.43
N LEU A 373 27.26 -0.77 4.30
CA LEU A 373 25.94 -0.97 4.90
C LEU A 373 26.14 -1.33 6.37
N LYS A 374 25.38 -0.69 7.26
CA LYS A 374 25.44 -0.90 8.71
C LYS A 374 24.03 -1.13 9.24
N TRP A 375 23.84 -2.10 10.13
CA TRP A 375 22.57 -2.28 10.82
C TRP A 375 22.74 -2.61 12.29
N LYS A 376 21.73 -2.20 13.06
CA LYS A 376 21.60 -2.50 14.48
C LYS A 376 20.31 -3.26 14.75
N THR A 377 20.41 -4.33 15.51
CA THR A 377 19.29 -5.07 16.09
C THR A 377 19.04 -4.54 17.51
N THR A 378 17.80 -4.51 18.01
CA THR A 378 17.52 -4.28 19.45
C THR A 378 17.70 -5.57 20.25
N SER A 379 17.15 -6.65 19.71
CA SER A 379 17.22 -8.03 20.17
C SER A 379 17.22 -8.96 18.96
N GLU A 380 17.67 -10.19 19.16
CA GLU A 380 17.67 -11.28 18.18
C GLU A 380 16.99 -12.48 18.81
N VAL A 381 16.10 -13.16 18.07
CA VAL A 381 15.51 -14.43 18.51
C VAL A 381 15.52 -15.39 17.34
N ASN A 382 16.23 -16.51 17.49
CA ASN A 382 16.34 -17.58 16.48
C ASN A 382 16.86 -17.16 15.10
N THR A 383 17.50 -15.99 14.98
CA THR A 383 18.07 -15.54 13.70
C THR A 383 19.26 -16.44 13.35
N ASP A 384 19.41 -16.81 12.08
CA ASP A 384 20.61 -17.49 11.59
C ASP A 384 21.55 -16.46 10.99
N ARG A 385 21.08 -15.75 9.96
CA ARG A 385 21.91 -14.87 9.13
C ARG A 385 21.13 -13.72 8.50
N PHE A 386 21.88 -12.72 8.09
CA PHE A 386 21.43 -11.62 7.23
C PHE A 386 22.02 -11.83 5.84
N GLU A 387 21.16 -12.01 4.84
CA GLU A 387 21.52 -11.90 3.43
C GLU A 387 21.35 -10.43 3.02
N VAL A 388 22.43 -9.79 2.55
CA VAL A 388 22.38 -8.41 2.06
C VAL A 388 22.11 -8.47 0.57
N GLU A 389 21.02 -7.86 0.12
CA GLU A 389 20.61 -7.88 -1.27
C GLU A 389 20.67 -6.50 -1.92
N ARG A 390 21.16 -6.44 -3.16
CA ARG A 390 21.32 -5.24 -3.98
C ARG A 390 20.52 -5.35 -5.27
N SER A 391 19.94 -4.22 -5.67
CA SER A 391 19.26 -4.01 -6.95
C SER A 391 19.74 -2.70 -7.58
N THR A 392 19.73 -2.62 -8.92
CA THR A 392 20.00 -1.38 -9.68
C THR A 392 18.72 -0.68 -10.18
N ASP A 393 17.58 -1.37 -10.15
CA ASP A 393 16.28 -0.89 -10.63
C ASP A 393 15.22 -0.75 -9.53
N GLY A 394 15.51 -1.23 -8.31
CA GLY A 394 14.58 -1.27 -7.18
C GLY A 394 13.56 -2.41 -7.22
N LEU A 395 13.66 -3.31 -8.22
CA LEU A 395 12.73 -4.41 -8.46
C LEU A 395 13.43 -5.77 -8.36
N ASN A 396 14.54 -5.92 -9.07
CA ASN A 396 15.30 -7.17 -9.17
C ASN A 396 16.49 -7.14 -8.20
N PHE A 397 16.39 -7.90 -7.11
CA PHE A 397 17.39 -7.97 -6.05
C PHE A 397 18.26 -9.22 -6.16
N SER A 398 19.55 -9.06 -5.90
CA SER A 398 20.57 -10.10 -5.91
C SER A 398 21.35 -10.09 -4.60
N ASN A 399 21.61 -11.25 -4.01
CA ASN A 399 22.42 -11.36 -2.78
C ASN A 399 23.89 -10.99 -3.10
N ILE A 400 24.42 -10.00 -2.38
CA ILE A 400 25.80 -9.51 -2.50
C ILE A 400 26.70 -9.93 -1.33
N GLY A 401 26.15 -10.63 -0.34
CA GLY A 401 26.91 -11.22 0.75
C GLY A 401 26.05 -11.53 1.97
N THR A 402 26.61 -12.28 2.90
CA THR A 402 25.87 -12.87 4.02
C THR A 402 26.65 -12.74 5.32
N VAL A 403 25.98 -12.27 6.37
CA VAL A 403 26.56 -12.07 7.71
C VAL A 403 25.79 -12.94 8.69
N ARG A 404 26.47 -13.87 9.39
CA ARG A 404 25.84 -14.64 10.47
C ARG A 404 25.48 -13.72 11.63
N SER A 405 24.32 -13.95 12.20
CA SER A 405 23.85 -13.26 13.42
C SER A 405 24.47 -13.89 14.68
N THR A 406 24.17 -13.33 15.86
CA THR A 406 24.53 -13.94 17.15
C THR A 406 23.52 -15.00 17.63
N GLY A 407 22.52 -15.35 16.81
CA GLY A 407 21.53 -16.39 17.12
C GLY A 407 20.34 -15.86 17.89
N THR A 408 20.55 -15.69 19.20
CA THR A 408 19.57 -15.14 20.14
C THR A 408 20.28 -14.19 21.10
N SER A 409 19.79 -12.96 21.20
CA SER A 409 20.33 -11.92 22.09
C SER A 409 19.25 -10.97 22.59
N ASN A 410 19.24 -10.70 23.89
CA ASN A 410 18.37 -9.69 24.50
C ASN A 410 19.07 -8.31 24.61
N SER A 411 20.08 -8.07 23.78
CA SER A 411 20.92 -6.86 23.79
C SER A 411 21.23 -6.42 22.37
N PRO A 412 21.35 -5.11 22.08
CA PRO A 412 21.60 -4.64 20.73
C PRO A 412 22.90 -5.17 20.13
N LYS A 413 22.88 -5.55 18.84
CA LYS A 413 24.08 -5.95 18.08
C LYS A 413 24.28 -5.07 16.86
N ASP A 414 25.55 -4.73 16.61
CA ASP A 414 25.99 -3.98 15.44
C ASP A 414 26.57 -4.92 14.38
N TYR A 415 26.11 -4.76 13.14
CA TYR A 415 26.57 -5.50 11.97
C TYR A 415 26.92 -4.56 10.82
N ASN A 416 27.78 -5.01 9.91
CA ASN A 416 28.06 -4.30 8.68
C ASN A 416 28.47 -5.24 7.54
N LEU A 417 28.27 -4.77 6.31
CA LEU A 417 28.77 -5.37 5.08
C LEU A 417 29.23 -4.27 4.13
N VAL A 418 30.29 -4.53 3.37
CA VAL A 418 30.82 -3.58 2.37
C VAL A 418 30.50 -4.10 0.97
N ASP A 419 29.74 -3.32 0.21
CA ASP A 419 29.69 -3.46 -1.25
C ASP A 419 30.85 -2.69 -1.86
N ALA A 420 31.87 -3.43 -2.33
CA ALA A 420 33.10 -2.88 -2.89
C ALA A 420 32.98 -2.42 -4.36
N SER A 421 31.87 -2.69 -5.04
CA SER A 421 31.66 -2.29 -6.45
C SER A 421 30.19 -1.95 -6.72
N PRO A 422 29.66 -0.89 -6.06
CA PRO A 422 28.30 -0.38 -6.24
C PRO A 422 28.12 0.25 -7.64
N GLY A 423 26.93 0.13 -8.22
CA GLY A 423 26.56 0.82 -9.48
C GLY A 423 26.23 2.30 -9.27
N ALA A 424 25.78 3.01 -10.31
CA ALA A 424 25.42 4.44 -10.25
C ALA A 424 24.14 4.75 -9.44
N MET A 425 23.31 3.74 -9.22
CA MET A 425 22.07 3.77 -8.44
C MET A 425 21.95 2.39 -7.82
N ASN A 426 21.89 2.32 -6.49
CA ASN A 426 21.77 1.05 -5.78
C ASN A 426 20.62 1.13 -4.79
N TYR A 427 19.88 0.03 -4.73
CA TYR A 427 18.82 -0.21 -3.77
C TYR A 427 19.28 -1.40 -2.93
N TYR A 428 19.48 -1.20 -1.64
CA TYR A 428 19.89 -2.26 -0.73
C TYR A 428 18.76 -2.62 0.22
N ARG A 429 18.63 -3.91 0.53
CA ARG A 429 17.77 -4.42 1.60
C ARG A 429 18.48 -5.53 2.36
N LEU A 430 18.14 -5.69 3.62
CA LEU A 430 18.48 -6.88 4.39
C LEU A 430 17.35 -7.89 4.24
N LYS A 431 17.72 -9.13 4.01
CA LYS A 431 16.88 -10.30 4.11
C LYS A 431 17.35 -11.08 5.33
N GLN A 432 16.66 -10.89 6.45
CA GLN A 432 16.93 -11.64 7.67
C GLN A 432 16.37 -13.05 7.51
N ILE A 433 17.11 -14.06 7.93
CA ILE A 433 16.73 -15.47 7.83
C ILE A 433 16.91 -16.13 9.19
N ASP A 434 15.91 -16.91 9.63
CA ASP A 434 15.97 -17.69 10.87
C ASP A 434 16.63 -19.07 10.68
N ARG A 435 16.86 -19.76 11.79
CA ARG A 435 17.35 -21.15 11.82
C ARG A 435 16.40 -22.18 11.18
N TYR A 436 15.25 -21.76 10.68
CA TYR A 436 14.24 -22.56 9.98
C TYR A 436 14.07 -22.15 8.50
N ASN A 437 14.98 -21.31 7.98
CA ASN A 437 14.96 -20.73 6.62
C ASN A 437 13.72 -19.87 6.28
N LYS A 438 12.93 -19.44 7.27
CA LYS A 438 11.94 -18.37 7.09
C LYS A 438 12.65 -17.03 7.05
N PHE A 439 12.10 -16.06 6.32
CA PHE A 439 12.77 -14.77 6.12
C PHE A 439 11.82 -13.56 6.13
N SER A 440 12.38 -12.40 6.42
CA SER A 440 11.73 -11.08 6.36
C SER A 440 12.69 -10.06 5.71
N TYR A 441 12.16 -8.93 5.24
CA TYR A 441 12.95 -7.87 4.61
C TYR A 441 12.93 -6.56 5.42
N SER A 442 14.05 -5.84 5.42
CA SER A 442 14.11 -4.45 5.89
C SER A 442 13.42 -3.49 4.92
N THR A 443 13.33 -2.22 5.31
CA THR A 443 13.17 -1.11 4.36
C THR A 443 14.31 -1.10 3.33
N ILE A 444 14.04 -0.53 2.16
CA ILE A 444 15.03 -0.41 1.08
C ILE A 444 15.80 0.92 1.26
N LEU A 445 17.12 0.84 1.36
CA LEU A 445 18.01 2.00 1.28
C LEU A 445 18.25 2.35 -0.20
N ASN A 446 17.80 3.53 -0.61
CA ASN A 446 18.18 4.13 -1.89
C ASN A 446 19.52 4.85 -1.72
N VAL A 447 20.57 4.28 -2.30
CA VAL A 447 21.92 4.81 -2.28
C VAL A 447 22.27 5.27 -3.69
N LYS A 448 22.19 6.60 -3.88
CA LYS A 448 22.75 7.30 -5.04
C LYS A 448 24.27 7.34 -4.93
N PHE A 449 24.88 6.18 -5.12
CA PHE A 449 26.33 6.09 -5.27
C PHE A 449 26.70 6.80 -6.57
N LYS A 450 27.48 7.89 -6.53
CA LYS A 450 27.84 8.65 -7.73
C LYS A 450 28.43 7.71 -8.79
N GLY A 451 27.67 7.38 -9.82
CA GLY A 451 28.20 6.71 -11.00
C GLY A 451 29.11 7.65 -11.76
N ASP A 452 30.41 7.48 -11.55
CA ASP A 452 31.56 7.84 -12.40
C ASP A 452 31.61 9.22 -13.08
N ASN A 453 30.73 10.16 -12.73
CA ASN A 453 30.87 11.55 -13.10
C ASN A 453 31.48 12.32 -11.92
N PRO A 454 32.82 12.46 -11.86
CA PRO A 454 33.46 13.25 -10.82
C PRO A 454 33.03 14.71 -10.88
N LEU A 455 32.65 15.20 -12.07
CA LEU A 455 32.16 16.56 -12.30
C LEU A 455 30.68 16.69 -11.90
N THR A 456 30.43 17.45 -10.83
CA THR A 456 29.08 17.76 -10.37
C THR A 456 28.88 19.25 -10.19
N VAL A 457 27.70 19.75 -10.56
CA VAL A 457 27.34 21.17 -10.52
C VAL A 457 26.21 21.38 -9.53
N GLN A 458 26.34 22.36 -8.65
CA GLN A 458 25.34 22.69 -7.64
C GLN A 458 25.32 24.21 -7.39
N PRO A 459 24.15 24.88 -7.48
CA PRO A 459 22.88 24.40 -8.06
C PRO A 459 22.97 24.23 -9.59
N THR A 460 22.05 23.46 -10.18
CA THR A 460 21.92 23.34 -11.65
C THR A 460 21.14 24.49 -12.30
N ILE A 461 20.64 25.44 -11.50
CA ILE A 461 20.05 26.71 -11.92
C ILE A 461 20.83 27.81 -11.20
N VAL A 462 21.51 28.66 -11.96
CA VAL A 462 22.43 29.70 -11.46
C VAL A 462 21.77 31.06 -11.58
N VAL A 463 21.67 31.77 -10.46
CA VAL A 463 21.02 33.08 -10.35
C VAL A 463 22.00 34.17 -9.86
N ALA A 464 23.12 33.78 -9.24
CA ALA A 464 24.07 34.70 -8.60
C ALA A 464 25.39 34.89 -9.38
N ASP A 465 25.37 34.69 -10.71
CA ASP A 465 26.54 34.74 -11.62
C ASP A 465 27.75 33.85 -11.25
N GLN A 466 27.64 33.01 -10.23
CA GLN A 466 28.66 32.08 -9.78
C GLN A 466 28.18 30.64 -9.91
N LEU A 467 28.90 29.85 -10.71
CA LEU A 467 28.68 28.43 -10.90
C LEU A 467 29.64 27.65 -10.00
N ARG A 468 29.11 26.93 -8.99
CA ARG A 468 29.93 26.08 -8.13
C ARG A 468 29.93 24.63 -8.62
N VAL A 469 31.14 24.10 -8.74
CA VAL A 469 31.43 22.81 -9.38
C VAL A 469 32.30 21.99 -8.45
N ASN A 470 31.95 20.74 -8.18
CA ASN A 470 32.75 19.81 -7.40
C ASN A 470 33.33 18.73 -8.31
N ILE A 471 34.67 18.55 -8.30
CA ILE A 471 35.40 17.52 -9.03
C ILE A 471 35.95 16.46 -8.06
N GLY A 472 35.37 15.26 -8.12
CA GLY A 472 35.80 14.09 -7.36
C GLY A 472 36.96 13.30 -7.98
N LEU A 473 38.01 13.96 -8.48
CA LEU A 473 39.26 13.34 -8.96
C LEU A 473 40.46 13.83 -8.15
N GLN A 474 41.57 13.10 -8.19
CA GLN A 474 42.86 13.56 -7.67
C GLN A 474 43.43 14.64 -8.59
N GLN A 475 44.14 15.63 -8.04
CA GLN A 475 44.63 16.79 -8.80
C GLN A 475 45.44 16.42 -10.06
N ARG A 476 46.20 15.32 -10.01
CA ARG A 476 47.01 14.80 -11.13
C ARG A 476 46.20 14.25 -12.31
N GLU A 477 44.91 13.98 -12.12
CA GLU A 477 44.00 13.46 -13.15
C GLU A 477 43.25 14.60 -13.86
N ILE A 478 43.19 15.79 -13.23
CA ILE A 478 42.37 16.92 -13.66
C ILE A 478 43.09 17.72 -14.75
N GLY A 479 42.39 17.97 -15.85
CA GLY A 479 42.82 18.89 -16.91
C GLY A 479 41.98 20.16 -16.93
N ILE A 480 41.33 20.41 -18.06
CA ILE A 480 40.64 21.69 -18.36
C ILE A 480 39.14 21.54 -18.12
N ILE A 481 38.56 22.53 -17.44
CA ILE A 481 37.12 22.77 -17.35
C ILE A 481 36.72 23.77 -18.43
N GLN A 482 35.67 23.46 -19.20
CA GLN A 482 35.14 24.34 -20.24
C GLN A 482 33.62 24.46 -20.15
N VAL A 483 33.08 25.66 -20.43
CA VAL A 483 31.64 25.91 -20.56
C VAL A 483 31.29 26.18 -22.02
N TYR A 484 30.26 25.52 -22.52
CA TYR A 484 29.77 25.61 -23.89
C TYR A 484 28.30 26.04 -23.94
N ASP A 485 27.94 26.82 -24.97
CA ASP A 485 26.55 26.96 -25.39
C ASP A 485 26.04 25.73 -26.18
N LEU A 486 24.75 25.72 -26.51
CA LEU A 486 24.11 24.61 -27.22
C LEU A 486 24.57 24.44 -28.68
N SER A 487 25.26 25.43 -29.29
CA SER A 487 25.89 25.26 -30.61
C SER A 487 27.32 24.71 -30.51
N GLY A 488 27.82 24.44 -29.29
CA GLY A 488 29.14 23.84 -29.06
C GLY A 488 30.29 24.85 -29.08
N ARG A 489 30.01 26.15 -29.02
CA ARG A 489 31.05 27.19 -28.90
C ARG A 489 31.49 27.29 -27.43
N ALA A 490 32.80 27.19 -27.20
CA ALA A 490 33.38 27.39 -25.88
C ALA A 490 33.30 28.87 -25.47
N LEU A 491 32.82 29.14 -24.26
CA LEU A 491 32.62 30.49 -23.71
C LEU A 491 33.55 30.79 -22.54
N ILE A 492 33.89 29.78 -21.75
CA ILE A 492 34.78 29.87 -20.58
C ILE A 492 35.70 28.64 -20.59
N GLY A 493 36.97 28.82 -20.26
CA GLY A 493 37.94 27.74 -20.07
C GLY A 493 38.90 28.06 -18.93
N LEU A 494 39.16 27.08 -18.05
CA LEU A 494 40.05 27.21 -16.90
C LEU A 494 40.59 25.84 -16.44
N THR A 495 41.71 25.84 -15.72
CA THR A 495 42.28 24.60 -15.14
C THR A 495 41.49 24.21 -13.89
N GLY A 496 41.09 22.93 -13.80
CA GLY A 496 40.33 22.45 -12.65
C GLY A 496 41.20 22.15 -11.43
N SER A 497 40.61 22.33 -10.25
CA SER A 497 41.14 21.86 -8.96
C SER A 497 40.31 20.68 -8.43
N SER A 498 40.93 19.82 -7.61
CA SER A 498 40.22 18.77 -6.87
C SER A 498 39.26 19.39 -5.85
N GLY A 499 38.06 18.82 -5.69
CA GLY A 499 37.02 19.40 -4.84
C GLY A 499 36.30 20.57 -5.50
N TYR A 500 36.02 21.62 -4.73
CA TYR A 500 35.18 22.74 -5.19
C TYR A 500 35.96 23.77 -6.03
N ASN A 501 35.34 24.16 -7.13
CA ASN A 501 35.76 25.20 -8.06
C ASN A 501 34.60 26.19 -8.20
N GLU A 502 34.93 27.48 -8.23
CA GLU A 502 33.96 28.55 -8.48
C GLU A 502 34.27 29.17 -9.84
N ILE A 503 33.25 29.21 -10.70
CA ILE A 503 33.37 29.68 -12.08
C ILE A 503 32.46 30.90 -12.21
N ASN A 504 33.07 32.06 -12.47
CA ASN A 504 32.32 33.28 -12.76
C ASN A 504 31.66 33.14 -14.15
N VAL A 505 30.33 33.19 -14.19
CA VAL A 505 29.50 33.13 -15.39
C VAL A 505 28.79 34.46 -15.67
N SER A 506 29.22 35.58 -15.09
CA SER A 506 28.64 36.92 -15.35
C SER A 506 28.60 37.27 -16.83
N ASN A 507 29.66 36.91 -17.56
CA ASN A 507 29.90 37.33 -18.94
C ASN A 507 29.18 36.47 -20.02
N ILE A 508 28.35 35.50 -19.62
CA ILE A 508 27.48 34.73 -20.53
C ILE A 508 26.01 35.10 -20.26
N SER A 509 25.17 35.10 -21.29
CA SER A 509 23.75 35.48 -21.18
C SER A 509 22.92 34.42 -20.43
N ALA A 510 21.69 34.74 -20.01
CA ALA A 510 20.74 33.74 -19.55
C ALA A 510 20.50 32.66 -20.64
N GLY A 511 20.44 31.39 -20.26
CA GLY A 511 20.39 30.27 -21.21
C GLY A 511 20.77 28.91 -20.63
N ILE A 512 20.76 27.88 -21.49
CA ILE A 512 21.16 26.51 -21.14
C ILE A 512 22.60 26.28 -21.60
N TYR A 513 23.43 25.74 -20.70
CA TYR A 513 24.86 25.54 -20.93
C TYR A 513 25.30 24.12 -20.54
N ILE A 514 26.38 23.66 -21.17
CA ILE A 514 27.05 22.41 -20.84
C ILE A 514 28.43 22.75 -20.29
N ILE A 515 28.71 22.32 -19.06
CA ILE A 515 30.07 22.31 -18.53
C ILE A 515 30.71 20.95 -18.80
N ARG A 516 32.00 20.97 -19.14
CA ARG A 516 32.81 19.80 -19.47
C ARG A 516 34.10 19.83 -18.65
N LEU A 517 34.54 18.68 -18.18
CA LEU A 517 35.87 18.43 -17.64
C LEU A 517 36.56 17.44 -18.57
N GLN A 518 37.73 17.82 -19.08
CA GLN A 518 38.66 16.90 -19.73
C GLN A 518 39.80 16.58 -18.75
N THR A 519 40.09 15.30 -18.57
CA THR A 519 41.20 14.81 -17.73
C THR A 519 42.52 14.78 -18.49
N GLN A 520 43.63 14.63 -17.77
CA GLN A 520 44.97 14.51 -18.35
C GLN A 520 45.12 13.28 -19.26
N ASP A 521 44.36 12.20 -19.01
CA ASP A 521 44.33 11.00 -19.86
C ASP A 521 43.31 11.08 -21.02
N GLY A 522 42.67 12.24 -21.20
CA GLY A 522 41.75 12.51 -22.30
C GLY A 522 40.29 12.07 -22.09
N LYS A 523 39.92 11.47 -20.95
CA LYS A 523 38.52 11.21 -20.63
C LYS A 523 37.74 12.52 -20.48
N VAL A 524 36.47 12.49 -20.88
CA VAL A 524 35.59 13.66 -20.90
C VAL A 524 34.35 13.39 -20.06
N TYR A 525 34.10 14.29 -19.11
CA TYR A 525 32.92 14.31 -18.26
C TYR A 525 32.11 15.58 -18.54
N SER A 526 30.78 15.52 -18.48
CA SER A 526 29.93 16.68 -18.76
C SER A 526 28.69 16.75 -17.88
N GLN A 527 28.19 17.97 -17.67
CA GLN A 527 27.00 18.25 -16.87
C GLN A 527 26.26 19.48 -17.45
N ARG A 528 24.94 19.57 -17.29
CA ARG A 528 24.10 20.64 -17.84
C ARG A 528 23.57 21.55 -16.72
N PHE A 529 23.79 22.85 -16.86
CA PHE A 529 23.20 23.87 -16.00
C PHE A 529 22.39 24.90 -16.79
N VAL A 530 21.62 25.72 -16.09
CA VAL A 530 20.86 26.84 -16.63
C VAL A 530 21.34 28.11 -15.93
N LYS A 531 21.68 29.16 -16.68
CA LYS A 531 21.82 30.51 -16.14
C LYS A 531 20.49 31.25 -16.35
N GLN A 532 20.00 31.92 -15.31
CA GLN A 532 18.83 32.81 -15.39
C GLN A 532 19.24 34.27 -15.45
#